data_AF-A0A9P7EN82-F1
#
_entry.id   AF-A0A9P7EN82-F1
#
_cell.length_a   1.000
_cell.length_b   1.000
_cell.length_c   1.000
_cell.angle_alpha   90.00
_cell.angle_beta   90.00
_cell.angle_gamma   90.00
#
_symmetry.space_group_name_H-M   'P 1'
#
loop_
_entity.id
_entity.type
_entity.pdbx_description
1 polymer ?
#
loop_
_entity_poly.entity_id
_entity_poly.type
_entity_poly.pdbx_seq_one_letter_code
_entity_poly.pdbx_strand_id
1 'polypeptide(L)'
;MASVFSLPEPLQRFLSKFPLHTYPPIPVTSRRPLQKPTLWIAPPRTTAADQTSNSDILSADAECLKWQAYIALRGVTDIAVRWDISPEGGIDGRLPCLHTPALGDASSELLAPRSIPGWVDGRVDGGNDPLNGYSDETLKDESHAWVSLLEGVVHAALVRAF
;
A
#
# COMPACT_ATOMS: atom_id res chain seq x y z
N MET A 1 -21.27 -3.45 16.36
CA MET A 1 -22.35 -3.33 17.35
C MET A 1 -21.83 -2.52 18.52
N ALA A 2 -22.37 -1.31 18.69
CA ALA A 2 -21.93 -0.37 19.71
C ALA A 2 -22.29 -0.89 21.10
N SER A 3 -21.36 -0.75 22.05
CA SER A 3 -21.61 -0.97 23.46
C SER A 3 -22.69 0.01 23.94
N VAL A 4 -23.92 -0.48 24.16
CA VAL A 4 -25.09 0.31 24.59
C VAL A 4 -25.09 0.55 26.12
N PHE A 5 -24.08 0.10 26.85
CA PHE A 5 -23.98 0.30 28.30
C PHE A 5 -22.67 1.00 28.64
N SER A 6 -22.68 2.33 28.69
CA SER A 6 -21.62 3.07 29.37
C SER A 6 -21.77 2.87 30.88
N LEU A 7 -20.73 2.33 31.51
CA LEU A 7 -20.70 2.20 32.97
C LEU A 7 -20.91 3.57 33.63
N PRO A 8 -21.72 3.65 34.69
CA PRO A 8 -21.85 4.88 35.45
C PRO A 8 -20.48 5.25 36.05
N GLU A 9 -20.19 6.56 36.05
CA GLU A 9 -18.91 7.16 36.42
C GLU A 9 -18.26 6.62 37.71
N PRO A 10 -19.01 6.32 38.80
CA PRO A 10 -18.42 5.76 40.02
C PRO A 10 -17.79 4.38 39.80
N LEU A 11 -18.42 3.53 39.00
CA LEU A 11 -17.90 2.20 38.68
C LEU A 11 -16.70 2.30 37.74
N GLN A 12 -16.69 3.25 36.80
CA GLN A 12 -15.51 3.53 35.99
C GLN A 12 -14.31 3.95 36.85
N ARG A 13 -14.51 4.85 37.83
CA ARG A 13 -13.45 5.29 38.76
C ARG A 13 -12.98 4.19 39.69
N PHE A 14 -13.85 3.25 40.08
CA PHE A 14 -13.46 2.09 40.87
C PHE A 14 -12.62 1.12 40.03
N LEU A 15 -13.05 0.85 38.79
CA LEU A 15 -12.38 -0.07 37.88
C LEU A 15 -11.12 0.51 37.24
N SER A 16 -10.96 1.84 37.20
CA SER A 16 -9.74 2.50 36.71
C SER A 16 -8.52 2.31 37.61
N LYS A 17 -8.71 1.76 38.83
CA LYS A 17 -7.60 1.34 39.71
C LYS A 17 -6.97 0.02 39.27
N PHE A 18 -7.61 -0.70 38.35
CA PHE A 18 -7.03 -1.84 37.68
C PHE A 18 -6.44 -1.39 36.34
N PRO A 19 -5.25 -1.89 35.94
CA PRO A 19 -4.46 -2.95 36.57
C PRO A 19 -3.64 -2.49 37.79
N LEU A 20 -3.44 -3.39 38.76
CA LEU A 20 -2.68 -3.10 40.00
C LEU A 20 -1.18 -2.82 39.75
N HIS A 21 -0.63 -3.34 38.66
CA HIS A 21 0.76 -3.14 38.26
C HIS A 21 0.84 -3.18 36.73
N THR A 22 1.47 -2.17 36.13
CA THR A 22 1.74 -2.12 34.70
C THR A 22 3.23 -2.33 34.48
N TYR A 23 3.59 -3.41 33.80
CA TYR A 23 4.98 -3.67 33.43
C TYR A 23 5.47 -2.65 32.40
N PRO A 24 6.78 -2.33 32.38
CA PRO A 24 7.33 -1.49 31.33
C PRO A 24 7.10 -2.13 29.95
N PRO A 25 6.99 -1.32 28.88
CA PRO A 25 6.88 -1.85 27.53
C PRO A 25 8.03 -2.81 27.21
N ILE A 26 7.70 -3.97 26.63
CA ILE A 26 8.71 -4.93 26.21
C ILE A 26 9.50 -4.30 25.05
N PRO A 27 10.82 -4.13 25.18
CA PRO A 27 11.62 -3.58 24.09
C PRO A 27 11.64 -4.58 22.94
N VAL A 28 11.36 -4.09 21.74
CA VAL A 28 11.49 -4.88 20.51
C VAL A 28 12.98 -5.02 20.17
N THR A 29 13.45 -6.26 20.01
CA THR A 29 14.87 -6.59 19.79
C THR A 29 15.47 -5.88 18.59
N SER A 30 14.69 -5.66 17.53
CA SER A 30 15.09 -4.82 16.42
C SER A 30 13.87 -4.08 15.86
N ARG A 31 13.93 -2.75 15.86
CA ARG A 31 13.08 -1.91 15.04
C ARG A 31 13.96 -1.32 13.96
N ARG A 32 13.65 -1.65 12.70
CA ARG A 32 14.25 -0.97 11.56
C ARG A 32 13.28 0.14 11.16
N PRO A 33 13.54 1.40 11.54
CA PRO A 33 12.69 2.48 11.09
C PRO A 33 12.78 2.56 9.57
N LEU A 34 11.62 2.69 8.93
CA LEU A 34 11.60 2.99 7.50
C LEU A 34 12.18 4.37 7.27
N GLN A 35 13.19 4.43 6.41
CA GLN A 35 13.82 5.69 5.99
C GLN A 35 13.12 6.30 4.78
N LYS A 36 12.57 5.44 3.91
CA LYS A 36 11.92 5.83 2.65
C LYS A 36 10.57 5.14 2.52
N PRO A 37 9.62 5.75 1.80
CA PRO A 37 8.41 5.04 1.37
C PRO A 37 8.81 3.76 0.65
N THR A 38 8.20 2.64 1.04
CA THR A 38 8.59 1.32 0.54
C THR A 38 7.38 0.61 -0.03
N LEU A 39 7.41 0.32 -1.33
CA LEU A 39 6.40 -0.49 -2.00
C LEU A 39 6.67 -1.98 -1.76
N TRP A 40 5.66 -2.67 -1.26
CA TRP A 40 5.68 -4.11 -1.07
C TRP A 40 5.08 -4.78 -2.30
N ILE A 41 5.82 -5.69 -2.91
CA ILE A 41 5.45 -6.35 -4.16
C ILE A 41 5.55 -7.86 -4.03
N ALA A 42 4.87 -8.59 -4.91
CA ALA A 42 5.14 -10.00 -5.11
C ALA A 42 6.57 -10.18 -5.68
N PRO A 43 7.24 -11.30 -5.38
CA PRO A 43 8.60 -11.54 -5.83
C PRO A 43 8.72 -11.48 -7.36
N PRO A 44 9.85 -11.02 -7.90
CA PRO A 44 10.14 -11.08 -9.34
C PRO A 44 10.14 -12.51 -9.87
N ARG A 45 9.91 -12.66 -11.19
CA ARG A 45 10.09 -13.95 -11.87
C ARG A 45 11.59 -14.24 -12.00
N THR A 46 12.14 -15.02 -11.09
CA THR A 46 13.50 -15.54 -11.25
C THR A 46 13.50 -16.68 -12.26
N THR A 47 13.99 -16.44 -13.47
CA THR A 47 14.27 -17.52 -14.43
C THR A 47 15.66 -18.10 -14.13
N ALA A 48 15.83 -19.42 -14.30
CA ALA A 48 17.09 -20.10 -13.99
C ALA A 48 18.30 -19.59 -14.79
N ALA A 49 18.08 -18.77 -15.84
CA ALA A 49 19.12 -18.20 -16.70
C ALA A 49 19.65 -16.83 -16.22
N ASP A 50 18.94 -16.13 -15.33
CA ASP A 50 19.24 -14.73 -14.95
C ASP A 50 20.05 -14.58 -13.66
N GLN A 51 20.76 -15.62 -13.21
CA GLN A 51 21.56 -15.56 -11.98
C GLN A 51 22.81 -14.66 -12.09
N THR A 52 23.12 -14.14 -13.28
CA THR A 52 24.32 -13.34 -13.57
C THR A 52 24.02 -11.90 -14.03
N SER A 53 22.79 -11.60 -14.42
CA SER A 53 22.29 -10.26 -14.76
C SER A 53 21.65 -9.64 -13.52
N ASN A 54 21.86 -8.34 -13.29
CA ASN A 54 21.22 -7.60 -12.20
C ASN A 54 19.73 -7.97 -12.10
N SER A 55 19.34 -8.60 -11.00
CA SER A 55 18.03 -9.21 -10.76
C SER A 55 16.90 -8.31 -11.24
N ASP A 56 16.00 -8.85 -12.06
CA ASP A 56 14.79 -8.17 -12.50
C ASP A 56 14.02 -7.64 -11.26
N ILE A 57 13.87 -6.31 -11.13
CA ILE A 57 13.23 -5.64 -9.97
C ILE A 57 11.70 -5.61 -10.16
N LEU A 58 11.22 -6.04 -11.33
CA LEU A 58 9.83 -6.03 -11.70
C LEU A 58 9.08 -7.20 -11.06
N SER A 59 7.92 -6.90 -10.48
CA SER A 59 7.10 -7.93 -9.85
C SER A 59 6.56 -8.92 -10.88
N ALA A 60 6.43 -10.19 -10.48
CA ALA A 60 5.74 -11.21 -11.27
C ALA A 60 4.23 -10.94 -11.41
N ASP A 61 3.65 -10.27 -10.41
CA ASP A 61 2.23 -9.96 -10.33
C ASP A 61 1.89 -8.67 -11.11
N ALA A 62 0.78 -8.72 -11.85
CA ALA A 62 0.34 -7.64 -12.72
C ALA A 62 -0.11 -6.41 -11.91
N GLU A 63 -0.77 -6.60 -10.77
CA GLU A 63 -1.19 -5.48 -9.92
C GLU A 63 0.02 -4.79 -9.29
N CYS A 64 0.96 -5.56 -8.75
CA CYS A 64 2.21 -5.01 -8.23
C CYS A 64 2.98 -4.23 -9.32
N LEU A 65 3.07 -4.77 -10.52
CA LEU A 65 3.74 -4.12 -11.65
C LEU A 65 3.03 -2.83 -12.10
N LYS A 66 1.69 -2.84 -12.14
CA LYS A 66 0.88 -1.64 -12.43
C LYS A 66 1.24 -0.50 -11.49
N TRP A 67 1.33 -0.78 -10.18
CA TRP A 67 1.67 0.25 -9.20
C TRP A 67 3.14 0.66 -9.24
N GLN A 68 4.07 -0.26 -9.55
CA GLN A 68 5.47 0.10 -9.81
C GLN A 68 5.58 1.07 -11.00
N ALA A 69 4.92 0.77 -12.11
CA ALA A 69 4.91 1.60 -13.30
C ALA A 69 4.23 2.95 -13.05
N TYR A 70 3.08 2.96 -12.36
CA TYR A 70 2.35 4.18 -12.03
C TYR A 70 3.22 5.18 -11.27
N ILE A 71 3.90 4.73 -10.21
CA ILE A 71 4.76 5.58 -9.39
C ILE A 71 5.97 6.09 -10.20
N ALA A 72 6.58 5.23 -11.01
CA ALA A 72 7.71 5.59 -11.86
C ALA A 72 7.32 6.63 -12.94
N LEU A 73 6.16 6.46 -13.58
CA LEU A 73 5.65 7.37 -14.62
C LEU A 73 5.26 8.74 -14.05
N ARG A 74 4.84 8.80 -12.78
CA ARG A 74 4.59 10.07 -12.06
C ARG A 74 5.87 10.75 -11.58
N GLY A 75 7.04 10.20 -11.88
CA GLY A 75 8.34 10.80 -11.56
C GLY A 75 8.75 10.67 -10.09
N VAL A 76 8.07 9.84 -9.30
CA VAL A 76 8.41 9.62 -7.89
C VAL A 76 9.56 8.62 -7.81
N THR A 77 10.77 9.11 -7.56
CA THR A 77 12.01 8.31 -7.54
C THR A 77 12.50 7.96 -6.14
N ASP A 78 12.07 8.69 -5.10
CA ASP A 78 12.45 8.43 -3.71
C ASP A 78 11.55 7.35 -3.07
N ILE A 79 11.55 6.15 -3.67
CA ILE A 79 10.80 4.99 -3.20
C ILE A 79 11.70 3.75 -3.17
N ALA A 80 11.59 2.96 -2.12
CA ALA A 80 12.21 1.64 -2.03
C ALA A 80 11.21 0.56 -2.47
N VAL A 81 11.71 -0.57 -2.96
CA VAL A 81 10.89 -1.74 -3.34
C VAL A 81 11.36 -2.93 -2.52
N ARG A 82 10.41 -3.76 -2.09
CA ARG A 82 10.69 -4.91 -1.24
C ARG A 82 9.70 -6.05 -1.48
N TRP A 83 10.18 -7.29 -1.45
CA TRP A 83 9.42 -8.50 -1.74
C TRP A 83 9.65 -9.64 -0.72
N ASP A 84 10.18 -9.31 0.46
CA ASP A 84 10.37 -10.25 1.57
C ASP A 84 9.07 -10.48 2.40
N ILE A 85 7.99 -9.78 2.07
CA ILE A 85 6.69 -9.83 2.78
C ILE A 85 5.74 -10.76 2.03
N SER A 86 5.10 -11.67 2.77
CA SER A 86 4.02 -12.49 2.23
C SER A 86 2.75 -11.67 2.01
N PRO A 87 1.85 -12.08 1.10
CA PRO A 87 0.57 -11.39 0.88
C PRO A 87 -0.25 -11.17 2.15
N GLU A 88 -0.21 -12.13 3.09
CA GLU A 88 -0.87 -12.06 4.39
C GLU A 88 -0.41 -10.90 5.28
N GLY A 89 0.79 -10.36 5.03
CA GLY A 89 1.28 -9.16 5.70
C GLY A 89 0.69 -7.86 5.16
N GLY A 90 0.07 -7.90 3.97
CA GLY A 90 -0.57 -6.75 3.33
C GLY A 90 -1.98 -6.47 3.86
N ILE A 91 -2.51 -5.31 3.50
CA ILE A 91 -3.90 -4.94 3.81
C ILE A 91 -4.82 -5.86 3.01
N ASP A 92 -5.85 -6.39 3.69
CA ASP A 92 -6.78 -7.39 3.15
C ASP A 92 -6.10 -8.68 2.65
N GLY A 93 -4.90 -8.99 3.18
CA GLY A 93 -4.13 -10.18 2.79
C GLY A 93 -3.61 -10.12 1.35
N ARG A 94 -3.40 -8.90 0.81
CA ARG A 94 -3.04 -8.68 -0.60
C ARG A 94 -1.85 -7.74 -0.75
N LEU A 95 -1.11 -7.98 -1.82
CA LEU A 95 -0.11 -7.06 -2.36
C LEU A 95 -0.68 -6.41 -3.64
N PRO A 96 -0.20 -5.21 -4.01
CA PRO A 96 0.83 -4.43 -3.33
C PRO A 96 0.32 -3.64 -2.13
N CYS A 97 1.23 -3.19 -1.27
CA CYS A 97 0.94 -2.21 -0.22
C CYS A 97 2.07 -1.18 -0.18
N LEU A 98 1.75 0.08 0.11
CA LEU A 98 2.75 1.14 0.22
C LEU A 98 2.98 1.51 1.69
N HIS A 99 4.16 1.20 2.21
CA HIS A 99 4.50 1.53 3.59
C HIS A 99 5.23 2.86 3.63
N THR A 100 4.61 3.85 4.25
CA THR A 100 5.14 5.20 4.39
C THR A 100 5.88 5.36 5.72
N PRO A 101 7.03 6.06 5.73
CA PRO A 101 7.76 6.30 6.96
C PRO A 101 6.97 7.23 7.89
N ALA A 102 7.16 7.05 9.19
CA ALA A 102 6.67 7.96 10.21
C ALA A 102 7.25 9.37 9.98
N LEU A 103 6.39 10.38 9.93
CA LEU A 103 6.80 11.78 9.79
C LEU A 103 6.43 12.52 11.09
N GLY A 104 7.44 12.82 11.91
CA GLY A 104 7.23 13.41 13.25
C GLY A 104 6.63 12.41 14.24
N ASP A 105 5.57 12.82 14.95
CA ASP A 105 4.88 12.02 15.97
C ASP A 105 3.89 10.98 15.39
N ALA A 106 3.69 10.98 14.06
CA ALA A 106 2.80 10.05 13.38
C ALA A 106 3.46 8.67 13.22
N SER A 107 2.74 7.59 13.54
CA SER A 107 3.21 6.23 13.26
C SER A 107 3.37 5.99 11.76
N SER A 108 4.25 5.06 11.38
CA SER A 108 4.35 4.64 9.98
C SER A 108 3.02 4.05 9.51
N GLU A 109 2.59 4.44 8.32
CA GLU A 109 1.28 4.07 7.78
C GLU A 109 1.43 3.12 6.59
N LEU A 110 0.67 2.04 6.60
CA LEU A 110 0.55 1.13 5.48
C LEU A 110 -0.68 1.52 4.65
N LEU A 111 -0.47 1.76 3.37
CA LEU A 111 -1.50 2.18 2.43
C LEU A 111 -1.89 1.03 1.51
N ALA A 112 -3.19 0.85 1.33
CA ALA A 112 -3.76 -0.09 0.37
C ALA A 112 -3.57 0.41 -1.07
N PRO A 113 -3.63 -0.46 -2.09
CA PRO A 113 -3.46 -0.09 -3.50
C PRO A 113 -4.30 1.13 -3.92
N ARG A 114 -5.57 1.17 -3.51
CA ARG A 114 -6.52 2.25 -3.82
C ARG A 114 -6.11 3.63 -3.27
N SER A 115 -5.26 3.67 -2.24
CA SER A 115 -4.79 4.91 -1.60
C SER A 115 -3.47 5.39 -2.18
N ILE A 116 -2.79 4.60 -3.02
CA ILE A 116 -1.53 4.96 -3.66
C ILE A 116 -1.66 6.19 -4.55
N PRO A 117 -2.69 6.34 -5.41
CA PRO A 117 -2.84 7.53 -6.25
C PRO A 117 -2.85 8.82 -5.44
N GLY A 118 -3.72 8.92 -4.42
CA GLY A 118 -3.81 10.12 -3.59
C GLY A 118 -2.52 10.45 -2.84
N TRP A 119 -1.76 9.42 -2.44
CA TRP A 119 -0.45 9.61 -1.84
C TRP A 119 0.60 10.12 -2.84
N VAL A 120 0.57 9.63 -4.09
CA VAL A 120 1.45 10.09 -5.17
C VAL A 120 1.11 11.52 -5.56
N ASP A 121 -0.19 11.81 -5.70
CA ASP A 121 -0.70 13.14 -6.02
C ASP A 121 -0.28 14.18 -4.96
N GLY A 122 -0.23 13.78 -3.68
CA GLY A 122 0.30 14.65 -2.61
C GLY A 122 1.80 14.93 -2.66
N ARG A 123 2.57 14.20 -3.48
CA ARG A 123 4.03 14.37 -3.65
C ARG A 123 4.42 15.06 -4.95
N VAL A 124 3.58 14.94 -5.97
CA VAL A 124 3.81 15.55 -7.27
C VAL A 124 3.03 16.86 -7.26
N ASP A 125 3.70 18.00 -7.45
CA ASP A 125 3.08 19.34 -7.53
C ASP A 125 2.19 19.54 -8.78
N GLY A 126 1.60 18.46 -9.29
CA GLY A 126 0.67 18.45 -10.42
C GLY A 126 -0.67 19.01 -9.97
N GLY A 127 -0.94 20.26 -10.35
CA GLY A 127 -2.24 20.90 -10.17
C GLY A 127 -3.38 20.02 -10.67
N ASN A 128 -4.54 20.16 -10.02
CA ASN A 128 -5.75 19.38 -10.24
C ASN A 128 -6.26 19.57 -11.70
N ASP A 129 -5.69 18.83 -12.65
CA ASP A 129 -6.08 18.88 -14.05
C ASP A 129 -7.38 18.07 -14.22
N PRO A 130 -8.53 18.73 -14.47
CA PRO A 130 -9.80 18.02 -14.61
C PRO A 130 -9.80 16.99 -15.74
N LEU A 131 -8.94 17.18 -16.74
CA LEU A 131 -8.78 16.29 -17.88
C LEU A 131 -7.63 15.29 -17.72
N ASN A 132 -6.84 15.32 -16.65
CA ASN A 132 -5.71 14.39 -16.42
C ASN A 132 -4.78 14.21 -17.65
N GLY A 133 -4.57 15.26 -18.44
CA GLY A 133 -3.78 15.22 -19.67
C GLY A 133 -4.49 14.67 -20.92
N TYR A 134 -5.79 14.36 -20.85
CA TYR A 134 -6.60 14.05 -22.04
C TYR A 134 -6.98 15.33 -22.80
N SER A 135 -7.13 15.22 -24.13
CA SER A 135 -7.55 16.38 -24.93
C SER A 135 -9.02 16.74 -24.71
N ASP A 136 -9.88 15.74 -24.51
CA ASP A 136 -11.34 15.90 -24.43
C ASP A 136 -11.96 14.93 -23.42
N GLU A 137 -13.15 15.28 -22.90
CA GLU A 137 -13.90 14.45 -21.95
C GLU A 137 -14.31 13.09 -22.54
N THR A 138 -14.63 13.04 -23.83
CA THR A 138 -15.04 11.79 -24.50
C THR A 138 -13.92 10.76 -24.54
N LEU A 139 -12.67 11.20 -24.74
CA LEU A 139 -11.50 10.32 -24.73
C LEU A 139 -11.16 9.85 -23.33
N LYS A 140 -11.39 10.71 -22.32
CA LYS A 140 -11.29 10.32 -20.92
C LYS A 140 -12.30 9.21 -20.60
N ASP A 141 -13.57 9.37 -20.99
CA ASP A 141 -14.59 8.35 -20.75
C ASP A 141 -14.30 7.04 -21.49
N GLU A 142 -13.83 7.11 -22.74
CA GLU A 142 -13.42 5.94 -23.51
C GLU A 142 -12.25 5.21 -22.84
N SER A 143 -11.22 5.94 -22.41
CA SER A 143 -10.08 5.33 -21.70
C SER A 143 -10.51 4.67 -20.38
N HIS A 144 -11.46 5.27 -19.64
CA HIS A 144 -12.03 4.68 -18.44
C HIS A 144 -12.78 3.38 -18.74
N ALA A 145 -13.51 3.32 -19.87
CA ALA A 145 -14.15 2.09 -20.32
C ALA A 145 -13.13 0.98 -20.58
N TRP A 146 -12.02 1.29 -21.26
CA TRP A 146 -10.92 0.34 -21.48
C TRP A 146 -10.27 -0.13 -20.18
N VAL A 147 -10.02 0.78 -19.24
CA VAL A 147 -9.47 0.42 -17.92
C VAL A 147 -10.43 -0.52 -17.17
N SER A 148 -11.73 -0.25 -17.19
CA SER A 148 -12.72 -1.11 -16.53
C SER A 148 -12.77 -2.52 -17.12
N LEU A 149 -12.55 -2.65 -18.43
CA LEU A 149 -12.47 -3.95 -19.11
C LEU A 149 -11.22 -4.72 -18.67
N LEU A 150 -10.07 -4.04 -18.59
CA LEU A 150 -8.81 -4.64 -18.14
C LEU A 150 -8.88 -5.10 -16.68
N GLU A 151 -9.39 -4.23 -15.78
CA GLU A 151 -9.51 -4.54 -14.35
C GLU A 151 -10.61 -5.55 -14.04
N GLY A 152 -11.64 -5.66 -14.89
CA GLY A 152 -12.73 -6.61 -14.73
C GLY A 152 -12.45 -7.94 -15.40
N VAL A 153 -12.58 -7.97 -16.73
CA VAL A 153 -12.61 -9.21 -17.52
C VAL A 153 -11.22 -9.82 -17.65
N VAL A 154 -10.21 -9.00 -17.98
CA VAL A 154 -8.85 -9.50 -18.22
C VAL A 154 -8.20 -9.93 -16.92
N HIS A 155 -8.32 -9.12 -15.86
CA HIS A 155 -7.81 -9.49 -14.55
C HIS A 155 -8.47 -10.78 -14.03
N ALA A 156 -9.80 -10.93 -14.16
CA ALA A 156 -10.49 -12.16 -13.77
C ALA A 156 -10.05 -13.39 -14.59
N ALA A 157 -9.76 -13.21 -15.88
CA ALA A 157 -9.22 -14.27 -16.72
C ALA A 157 -7.80 -14.66 -16.29
N LEU A 158 -6.96 -13.68 -15.96
CA LEU A 158 -5.58 -13.89 -15.50
C LEU A 158 -5.54 -14.67 -14.18
N VAL A 159 -6.39 -14.31 -13.21
CA VAL A 159 -6.48 -15.01 -11.92
C VAL A 159 -6.95 -16.46 -12.08
N ARG A 160 -7.69 -16.79 -13.14
CA ARG A 160 -8.16 -18.17 -13.41
C ARG A 160 -7.19 -19.01 -14.22
N ALA A 161 -6.24 -18.39 -14.92
CA ALA A 161 -5.28 -19.08 -15.79
C ALA A 161 -4.09 -19.67 -15.01
N PHE A 162 -3.95 -19.30 -13.74
CA PHE A 162 -2.93 -19.77 -12.79
C PHE A 162 -3.60 -20.32 -11.53
#